data_AF-A0A7X2MWF4-F1
#
_entry.id   AF-A0A7X2MWF4-F1
#
_cell.length_a   1.000
_cell.length_b   1.000
_cell.length_c   1.000
_cell.angle_alpha   90.00
_cell.angle_beta   90.00
_cell.angle_gamma   90.00
#
_symmetry.space_group_name_H-M   'P 1'
#
loop_
_entity.id
_entity.type
_entity.pdbx_description
1 polymer ?
#
loop_
_entity_poly.entity_id
_entity_poly.type
_entity_poly.pdbx_seq_one_letter_code
_entity_poly.pdbx_strand_id
1 'polypeptide(L)'
;MLNLDDLLLYEAKHAIRSLNKEYCEISTIKIIEKITGTKYKPSTSNIGLSGFLSIHQKELGIQYLNMQLVTIDEQPISTTIWRLV
;
A
#
# COMPACT_ATOMS: atom_id res chain seq x y z
N MET A 1 -3.90 -23.14 -9.91
CA MET A 1 -3.44 -22.42 -8.70
C MET A 1 -3.23 -20.97 -9.10
N LEU A 2 -3.78 -20.01 -8.37
CA LEU A 2 -3.41 -18.61 -8.54
C LEU A 2 -1.95 -18.44 -8.08
N ASN A 3 -1.13 -17.74 -8.85
CA ASN A 3 0.22 -17.36 -8.40
C ASN A 3 0.07 -16.46 -7.16
N LEU A 4 1.03 -16.53 -6.24
CA LEU A 4 1.09 -15.66 -5.06
C LEU A 4 0.99 -14.17 -5.44
N ASP A 5 1.60 -13.79 -6.57
CA ASP A 5 1.53 -12.41 -7.09
C ASP A 5 0.12 -12.04 -7.54
N ASP A 6 -0.63 -12.96 -8.17
CA ASP A 6 -2.02 -12.71 -8.59
C ASP A 6 -2.93 -12.52 -7.38
N LEU A 7 -2.70 -13.31 -6.32
CA LEU A 7 -3.41 -13.17 -5.06
C LEU A 7 -3.11 -11.82 -4.40
N LEU A 8 -1.82 -11.44 -4.33
CA LEU A 8 -1.43 -10.15 -3.77
C LEU A 8 -1.98 -8.98 -4.58
N LEU A 9 -2.00 -9.09 -5.92
CA LEU A 9 -2.58 -8.08 -6.81
C LEU A 9 -4.08 -7.92 -6.55
N TYR A 10 -4.80 -9.02 -6.38
CA TYR A 10 -6.22 -9.03 -6.05
C TYR A 10 -6.49 -8.34 -4.71
N GLU A 11 -5.76 -8.72 -3.66
CA GLU A 11 -5.91 -8.13 -2.32
C GLU A 11 -5.55 -6.64 -2.31
N ALA A 12 -4.46 -6.24 -2.97
CA ALA A 12 -4.06 -4.85 -3.09
C ALA A 12 -5.11 -4.01 -3.83
N LYS A 13 -5.68 -4.53 -4.93
CA LYS A 13 -6.75 -3.86 -5.67
C LYS A 13 -8.01 -3.68 -4.83
N HIS A 14 -8.38 -4.70 -4.06
CA HIS A 14 -9.52 -4.64 -3.16
C HIS A 14 -9.29 -3.61 -2.03
N ALA A 15 -8.11 -3.62 -1.41
CA ALA A 15 -7.71 -2.66 -0.39
C ALA A 15 -7.77 -1.22 -0.89
N ILE A 16 -7.14 -0.92 -2.03
CA ILE A 16 -7.11 0.41 -2.65
C ILE A 16 -8.54 0.89 -2.95
N ARG A 17 -9.40 0.04 -3.52
CA ARG A 17 -10.80 0.40 -3.80
C ARG A 17 -11.59 0.72 -2.54
N SER A 18 -11.37 -0.02 -1.46
CA SER A 18 -12.03 0.28 -0.19
C SER A 18 -11.55 1.60 0.42
N LEU A 19 -10.27 1.97 0.22
CA LEU A 19 -9.68 3.21 0.73
C LEU A 19 -10.03 4.44 -0.13
N ASN A 20 -10.21 4.26 -1.45
CA ASN A 20 -10.54 5.32 -2.41
C ASN A 20 -11.80 6.10 -2.02
N LYS A 21 -12.82 5.45 -1.45
CA LYS A 21 -14.05 6.13 -1.02
C LYS A 21 -13.81 7.23 0.03
N GLU A 22 -12.68 7.19 0.72
CA GLU A 22 -12.37 8.09 1.82
C GLU A 22 -11.25 9.09 1.47
N TYR A 23 -10.45 8.86 0.41
CA TYR A 23 -9.23 9.61 0.15
C TYR A 23 -8.86 9.71 -1.34
N CYS A 24 -8.32 10.86 -1.77
CA CYS A 24 -7.71 11.03 -3.10
C CYS A 24 -6.27 10.47 -3.19
N GLU A 25 -5.65 10.23 -2.03
CA GLU A 25 -4.27 9.78 -1.88
C GLU A 25 -4.19 8.69 -0.81
N ILE A 26 -3.39 7.66 -1.05
CA ILE A 26 -3.29 6.48 -0.18
C ILE A 26 -1.83 6.16 0.08
N SER A 27 -1.46 5.98 1.35
CA SER A 27 -0.12 5.52 1.71
C SER A 27 0.01 4.00 1.61
N THR A 28 1.22 3.52 1.31
CA THR A 28 1.51 2.07 1.28
C THR A 28 1.18 1.39 2.60
N ILE A 29 1.41 2.10 3.70
CA ILE A 29 1.09 1.62 5.04
C ILE A 29 -0.41 1.37 5.19
N LYS A 30 -1.27 2.31 4.79
CA LYS A 30 -2.73 2.09 4.83
C LYS A 30 -3.16 0.91 3.96
N ILE A 31 -2.49 0.68 2.82
CA ILE A 31 -2.74 -0.49 1.97
C ILE A 31 -2.38 -1.77 2.73
N ILE A 32 -1.21 -1.83 3.38
CA ILE A 32 -0.78 -2.97 4.21
C ILE A 32 -1.78 -3.23 5.33
N GLU A 33 -2.18 -2.20 6.06
CA GLU A 33 -3.14 -2.32 7.16
C GLU A 33 -4.49 -2.85 6.66
N LYS A 34 -4.90 -2.42 5.46
CA LYS A 34 -6.14 -2.87 4.87
C LYS A 34 -6.09 -4.31 4.36
N ILE A 35 -4.96 -4.75 3.80
CA ILE A 35 -4.74 -6.15 3.37
C ILE A 35 -4.65 -7.07 4.59
N THR A 36 -3.88 -6.69 5.61
CA THR A 36 -3.62 -7.54 6.79
C THR A 36 -4.73 -7.49 7.83
N GLY A 37 -5.58 -6.46 7.81
CA GLY A 37 -6.59 -6.21 8.83
C GLY A 37 -6.01 -5.79 10.19
N THR A 38 -4.72 -5.49 10.25
CA THR A 38 -4.00 -5.15 11.49
C THR A 38 -3.25 -3.84 11.34
N LYS A 39 -3.06 -3.10 12.45
CA LYS A 39 -2.24 -1.89 12.44
C LYS A 39 -0.80 -2.23 12.05
N TYR A 40 -0.22 -1.41 11.19
CA TYR A 40 1.15 -1.61 10.76
C TYR A 40 2.09 -1.42 11.94
N LYS A 41 2.98 -2.38 12.14
CA LYS A 41 4.06 -2.28 13.13
C LYS A 41 5.39 -2.25 12.39
N PRO A 42 6.24 -1.24 12.63
CA PRO A 42 7.58 -1.22 12.08
C PRO A 42 8.31 -2.50 12.46
N SER A 43 8.71 -3.29 11.46
CA SER A 43 9.56 -4.45 11.64
C SER A 43 10.71 -4.37 10.66
N THR A 44 11.84 -4.99 11.00
CA THR A 44 13.05 -4.98 10.17
C THR A 44 12.86 -5.67 8.80
N SER A 45 11.75 -6.39 8.60
CA SER A 45 11.32 -6.85 7.28
C SER A 45 10.76 -5.67 6.49
N ASN A 46 11.62 -5.03 5.69
CA ASN A 46 11.21 -4.11 4.65
C ASN A 46 10.16 -4.78 3.77
N ILE A 47 8.91 -4.35 3.91
CA ILE A 47 7.81 -4.88 3.14
C ILE A 47 8.02 -4.43 1.69
N GLY A 48 8.36 -5.36 0.80
CA GLY A 48 8.56 -5.13 -0.63
C GLY A 48 7.31 -4.67 -1.39
N LEU A 49 6.21 -4.38 -0.68
CA LEU A 49 4.94 -3.97 -1.25
C LEU A 49 5.08 -2.66 -2.05
N SER A 50 5.91 -1.70 -1.64
CA SER A 50 6.14 -0.50 -2.48
C SER A 50 6.68 -0.86 -3.86
N GLY A 51 7.58 -1.83 -3.94
CA GLY A 51 8.11 -2.33 -5.22
C GLY A 51 7.04 -3.04 -6.04
N PHE A 52 6.27 -3.93 -5.40
CA PHE A 52 5.15 -4.62 -6.03
C PHE A 52 4.10 -3.65 -6.59
N LEU A 53 3.66 -2.67 -5.79
CA LEU A 53 2.71 -1.64 -6.20
C LEU A 53 3.26 -0.80 -7.35
N SER A 54 4.57 -0.49 -7.33
CA SER A 54 5.23 0.25 -8.42
C SER A 54 5.16 -0.50 -9.76
N ILE A 55 5.33 -1.82 -9.75
CA ILE A 55 5.27 -2.66 -10.95
C ILE A 55 3.83 -2.75 -11.48
N HIS A 56 2.84 -2.79 -10.60
CA HIS A 56 1.41 -3.00 -10.95
C HIS A 56 0.55 -1.72 -10.89
N GLN A 57 1.16 -0.53 -11.00
CA GLN A 57 0.48 0.76 -10.87
C GLN A 57 -0.75 0.87 -11.78
N LYS A 58 -0.60 0.43 -13.04
CA LYS A 58 -1.65 0.52 -14.06
C LYS A 58 -2.84 -0.39 -13.73
N GLU A 59 -2.58 -1.63 -13.31
CA GLU A 59 -3.60 -2.62 -12.96
C GLU A 59 -4.38 -2.22 -11.69
N LEU A 60 -3.69 -1.53 -10.79
CA LEU A 60 -4.20 -1.06 -9.51
C LEU A 60 -4.93 0.28 -9.60
N GLY A 61 -4.78 1.04 -10.70
CA GLY A 61 -5.37 2.37 -10.86
C GLY A 61 -4.73 3.39 -9.90
N ILE A 62 -3.41 3.31 -9.76
CA ILE A 62 -2.63 4.22 -8.92
C ILE A 62 -1.42 4.77 -9.66
N GLN A 63 -0.92 5.89 -9.18
CA GLN A 63 0.30 6.53 -9.66
C GLN A 63 1.14 6.98 -8.46
N TYR A 64 2.44 6.75 -8.52
CA TYR A 64 3.38 7.29 -7.54
C TYR A 64 3.24 8.82 -7.46
N LEU A 65 3.10 9.34 -6.24
CA LEU A 65 3.04 10.77 -5.98
C LEU A 65 4.34 11.27 -5.34
N ASN A 66 4.67 10.78 -4.13
CA ASN A 66 5.86 11.13 -3.38
C ASN A 66 6.16 10.10 -2.27
N MET A 67 7.24 10.33 -1.52
CA MET A 67 7.51 9.69 -0.24
C MET A 67 7.16 10.67 0.89
N GLN A 68 6.51 10.20 1.94
CA GLN A 68 6.24 10.98 3.16
C GLN A 68 6.78 10.28 4.40
N LEU A 69 7.20 11.06 5.38
CA LEU A 69 7.53 10.58 6.71
C LEU A 69 6.25 10.60 7.56
N VAL A 70 5.85 9.45 8.09
CA VAL A 70 4.71 9.32 9.00
C VAL A 70 5.18 8.73 10.33
N THR A 71 4.63 9.22 11.43
CA THR A 71 4.94 8.69 12.77
C THR A 71 3.97 7.58 13.12
N ILE A 72 4.50 6.37 13.39
CA ILE A 72 3.73 5.19 13.81
C ILE A 72 4.40 4.60 15.04
N ASP A 73 3.64 4.41 16.11
CA ASP A 73 4.16 3.94 17.40
C ASP A 73 5.44 4.70 17.82
N GLU A 74 5.38 6.04 17.72
CA GLU A 74 6.47 6.99 18.03
C GLU A 74 7.73 6.88 17.15
N GLN A 75 7.72 6.01 16.14
CA GLN A 75 8.81 5.87 15.18
C GLN A 75 8.50 6.58 13.86
N PRO A 76 9.42 7.41 13.34
CA PRO A 76 9.27 7.99 12.01
C PRO A 76 9.54 6.94 10.93
N ILE A 77 8.55 6.69 10.08
CA ILE A 77 8.60 5.72 9.00
C ILE A 77 8.40 6.43 7.67
N SER A 78 9.28 6.15 6.70
CA SER A 78 9.10 6.61 5.33
C SER A 78 8.11 5.71 4.59
N THR A 79 7.09 6.29 3.96
CA THR A 79 6.04 5.56 3.24
C THR A 79 5.80 6.18 1.87
N THR A 80 5.56 5.34 0.87
CA THR A 80 5.18 5.80 -0.47
C THR A 80 3.72 6.21 -0.48
N ILE A 81 3.44 7.40 -1.02
CA ILE A 81 2.10 7.90 -1.26
C ILE A 81 1.73 7.73 -2.72
N TRP A 82 0.52 7.22 -2.93
CA TRP A 82 -0.06 6.92 -4.23
C TRP A 82 -1.27 7.80 -4.47
N ARG A 83 -1.38 8.36 -5.67
CA ARG A 83 -2.59 9.01 -6.17
C ARG A 83 -3.42 7.97 -6.93
N LEU A 84 -4.74 8.02 -6.78
CA LEU A 84 -5.67 7.22 -7.60
C LEU A 84 -5.84 7.82 -9.00
N VAL A 85 -5.88 6.98 -10.03
CA VAL A 85 -6.02 7.37 -11.45
C VAL A 85 -7.09 6.58 -12.18
#